data_AF-A0A821RAE0-F1
#
_entry.id   AF-A0A821RAE0-F1
#
_cell.length_a   1.000
_cell.length_b   1.000
_cell.length_c   1.000
_cell.angle_alpha   90.00
_cell.angle_beta   90.00
_cell.angle_gamma   90.00
#
_symmetry.space_group_name_H-M   'P 1'
#
loop_
_entity.id
_entity.type
_entity.pdbx_description
1 polymer ?
#
loop_
_entity_poly.entity_id
_entity_poly.type
_entity_poly.pdbx_seq_one_letter_code
_entity_poly.pdbx_strand_id
1 'polypeptide(L)'
;MKSYITVPERYDEIYLRLSRQGARVLALGHRSLGILSNQQLREQHATRDSVECNLDFCGFVVLSCPLKPDSKAMIRELRHSSHHLTMITGDNPLTACHVAKELRFRRKAPL
;
A
#
# COMPACT_ATOMS: atom_id res chain seq x y z
N MET A 1 3.15 15.02 -4.74
CA MET A 1 2.52 16.02 -3.86
C MET A 1 2.64 15.50 -2.44
N LYS A 2 3.48 16.10 -1.59
CA LYS A 2 3.61 15.72 -0.18
C LYS A 2 2.62 16.57 0.61
N SER A 3 1.52 15.96 1.04
CA SER A 3 0.46 16.63 1.81
C SER A 3 0.87 16.95 3.25
N TYR A 4 2.05 16.51 3.70
CA TYR A 4 2.53 16.65 5.07
C TYR A 4 3.40 17.89 5.27
N ILE A 5 3.25 18.57 6.41
CA ILE A 5 4.10 19.72 6.80
C ILE A 5 5.55 19.27 6.96
N THR A 6 5.74 18.20 7.72
CA THR A 6 7.05 17.58 7.95
C THR A 6 6.96 16.10 7.66
N VAL A 7 7.87 15.59 6.83
CA VAL A 7 8.01 14.16 6.58
C VAL A 7 9.15 13.63 7.46
N PRO A 8 8.92 12.60 8.29
CA PRO A 8 9.99 11.99 9.08
C PRO A 8 11.13 11.49 8.19
N GLU A 9 12.37 11.62 8.66
CA GLU A 9 13.58 11.28 7.91
C GLU A 9 13.58 9.84 7.38
N ARG A 10 13.02 8.91 8.17
CA ARG A 10 12.95 7.46 7.84
C ARG A 10 11.63 7.02 7.21
N TYR A 11 10.80 7.96 6.76
CA TYR A 11 9.48 7.66 6.19
C TYR A 11 9.58 6.64 5.03
N ASP A 12 10.39 6.95 4.03
CA ASP A 12 10.53 6.11 2.82
C ASP A 12 11.22 4.78 3.13
N GLU A 13 12.26 4.79 3.98
CA GLU A 13 12.97 3.59 4.42
C GLU A 13 12.01 2.59 5.09
N ILE A 14 11.23 3.05 6.06
CA ILE A 14 10.29 2.21 6.82
C ILE A 14 9.15 1.73 5.92
N TYR A 15 8.57 2.61 5.12
CA TYR A 15 7.54 2.28 4.14
C TYR A 15 8.01 1.17 3.19
N LEU A 16 9.16 1.37 2.53
CA LEU A 16 9.70 0.41 1.58
C LEU A 16 10.03 -0.94 2.23
N ARG A 17 10.59 -0.91 3.45
CA ARG A 17 10.90 -2.14 4.20
C ARG A 17 9.63 -2.95 4.48
N LEU A 18 8.58 -2.31 4.98
CA LEU A 18 7.31 -2.97 5.31
C LEU A 18 6.58 -3.47 4.06
N SER A 19 6.54 -2.68 2.98
CA SER A 19 5.94 -3.11 1.71
C SER A 19 6.68 -4.30 1.08
N ARG A 20 8.01 -4.36 1.18
CA ARG A 20 8.81 -5.52 0.73
C ARG A 20 8.54 -6.80 1.53
N GLN A 21 8.05 -6.66 2.76
CA GLN A 21 7.59 -7.77 3.59
C GLN A 21 6.15 -8.21 3.25
N GLY A 22 5.53 -7.63 2.22
CA GLY A 22 4.18 -7.96 1.79
C GLY A 22 3.07 -7.27 2.57
N ALA A 23 3.41 -6.34 3.48
CA ALA A 23 2.42 -5.60 4.24
C ALA A 23 1.76 -4.51 3.39
N ARG A 24 0.46 -4.31 3.59
CA ARG A 24 -0.25 -3.12 3.10
C ARG A 24 -0.02 -1.99 4.10
N VAL A 25 0.68 -0.96 3.67
CA VAL A 25 1.09 0.19 4.50
C VAL A 25 0.22 1.39 4.14
N LEU A 26 -0.46 1.98 5.12
CA LEU A 26 -1.24 3.21 4.96
C LEU A 26 -0.59 4.32 5.80
N ALA A 27 -0.31 5.46 5.18
CA ALA A 27 0.18 6.65 5.88
C ALA A 27 -0.98 7.44 6.44
N LEU A 28 -0.92 7.78 7.73
CA LEU A 28 -1.91 8.62 8.38
C LEU A 28 -1.37 10.02 8.60
N GLY A 29 -2.21 11.01 8.35
CA GLY A 29 -1.98 12.36 8.84
C GLY A 29 -3.27 13.06 9.17
N HIS A 30 -3.16 14.07 10.00
CA HIS A 30 -4.28 14.87 10.47
C HIS A 30 -3.94 16.35 10.38
N ARG A 31 -4.97 17.19 10.33
CA ARG A 31 -4.83 18.63 10.51
C ARG A 31 -6.06 19.13 11.25
N SER A 32 -5.83 19.92 12.31
CA SER A 32 -6.92 20.60 12.99
C SER A 32 -7.35 21.81 12.16
N LEU A 33 -8.63 21.87 11.80
CA LEU A 33 -9.20 23.01 11.08
C LEU A 33 -9.78 24.07 12.03
N GLY A 34 -9.64 23.89 13.35
CA GLY A 34 -10.20 24.78 14.37
C GLY A 34 -11.72 24.72 14.46
N ILE A 35 -12.32 25.73 15.10
CA ILE A 35 -13.78 25.89 15.16
C ILE A 35 -14.21 26.68 13.92
N LEU A 36 -14.93 26.02 13.03
CA LEU A 36 -15.43 26.62 11.79
C LEU A 36 -16.94 26.77 11.85
N SER A 37 -17.44 27.90 11.34
CA SER A 37 -18.87 28.05 11.08
C SER A 37 -19.31 27.18 9.90
N ASN A 38 -20.60 26.85 9.84
CA ASN A 38 -21.17 26.09 8.71
C ASN A 38 -20.92 26.76 7.36
N GLN A 39 -20.80 28.08 7.32
CA GLN A 39 -20.51 28.84 6.10
C GLN A 39 -19.03 28.69 5.70
N GLN A 40 -18.09 28.79 6.64
CA GLN A 40 -16.65 28.63 6.38
C GLN A 40 -16.30 27.21 5.89
N LEU A 41 -16.97 26.18 6.42
CA LEU A 41 -16.82 24.80 5.95
C LEU A 41 -17.24 24.65 4.47
N ARG A 42 -18.28 25.36 4.03
CA ARG A 42 -18.77 25.30 2.65
C ARG A 42 -17.95 26.15 1.68
N GLU A 43 -17.39 27.27 2.14
CA GLU A 43 -16.69 28.24 1.28
C GLU A 43 -15.17 27.99 1.21
N GLN A 44 -14.49 27.76 2.35
CA GLN A 44 -13.02 27.63 2.41
C GLN A 44 -12.51 26.19 2.25
N HIS A 45 -13.37 25.20 2.51
CA HIS A 45 -13.02 23.76 2.45
C HIS A 45 -13.82 23.00 1.40
N ALA A 46 -14.35 23.70 0.40
CA ALA A 46 -15.16 23.13 -0.67
C ALA A 46 -14.43 22.07 -1.51
N THR A 47 -13.09 22.13 -1.54
CA THR A 47 -12.27 21.25 -2.39
C THR A 47 -11.41 20.31 -1.58
N ARG A 48 -11.26 19.07 -2.06
CA ARG A 48 -10.42 18.03 -1.45
C ARG A 48 -8.99 18.50 -1.22
N ASP A 49 -8.40 19.21 -2.17
CA ASP A 49 -7.02 19.70 -2.06
C ASP A 49 -6.85 20.76 -0.97
N SER A 50 -7.90 21.57 -0.72
CA SER A 50 -7.88 22.56 0.37
C SER A 50 -7.86 21.91 1.74
N VAL A 51 -8.41 20.70 1.89
CA VAL A 51 -8.43 19.92 3.14
C VAL A 51 -7.26 18.94 3.27
N GLU A 52 -6.79 18.36 2.16
CA GLU A 52 -5.67 17.39 2.11
C GLU A 52 -4.29 18.06 1.94
N CYS A 53 -4.05 19.16 2.64
CA CYS A 53 -2.77 19.87 2.67
C CYS A 53 -2.31 20.15 4.11
N ASN A 54 -1.00 20.38 4.28
CA ASN A 54 -0.38 20.71 5.57
C ASN A 54 -0.81 19.78 6.71
N LEU A 55 -0.79 18.47 6.46
CA LEU A 55 -1.10 17.44 7.45
C LEU A 55 0.12 17.18 8.35
N ASP A 56 -0.12 16.94 9.64
CA ASP A 56 0.85 16.36 10.54
C ASP A 56 0.87 14.85 10.36
N PHE A 57 2.05 14.26 10.21
CA PHE A 57 2.17 12.81 10.04
C PHE A 57 1.98 12.10 11.39
N CYS A 58 0.98 11.24 11.48
CA CYS A 58 0.68 10.49 12.71
C CYS A 58 1.45 9.17 12.80
N GLY A 59 1.79 8.57 11.66
CA GLY A 59 2.36 7.22 11.62
C GLY A 59 1.82 6.37 10.48
N PHE A 60 2.20 5.10 10.52
CA PHE A 60 1.74 4.08 9.57
C PHE A 60 0.77 3.10 10.24
N VAL A 61 -0.27 2.72 9.50
CA VAL A 61 -1.05 1.52 9.76
C VAL A 61 -0.51 0.40 8.88
N VAL A 62 -0.14 -0.72 9.51
CA VAL A 62 0.46 -1.88 8.83
C VAL A 62 -0.53 -3.03 8.91
N LEU A 63 -1.03 -3.45 7.74
CA LEU A 63 -1.98 -4.54 7.61
C LEU A 63 -1.27 -5.77 7.02
N SER A 64 -1.36 -6.88 7.74
CA SER A 64 -0.94 -8.18 7.22
C SER A 64 -2.07 -8.80 6.42
N CYS A 65 -1.77 -9.20 5.18
CA CYS A 65 -2.70 -9.91 4.31
C CYS A 65 -2.14 -11.31 4.03
N PRO A 66 -2.38 -12.29 4.91
CA PRO A 66 -1.87 -13.63 4.71
C PRO A 66 -2.47 -14.25 3.45
N LEU A 67 -1.68 -15.10 2.79
CA LEU A 67 -2.17 -15.91 1.67
C LEU A 67 -3.21 -16.90 2.17
N LYS A 68 -4.19 -17.25 1.33
CA LYS A 68 -5.10 -18.35 1.66
C LYS A 68 -4.27 -19.63 1.86
N PRO A 69 -4.60 -20.46 2.88
CA PRO A 69 -3.80 -21.63 3.22
C PRO A 69 -3.50 -22.54 2.03
N ASP A 70 -4.50 -22.74 1.16
CA ASP A 70 -4.41 -23.66 0.04
C ASP A 70 -3.75 -23.06 -1.22
N SER A 71 -3.52 -21.74 -1.25
CA SER A 71 -2.98 -21.07 -2.44
C SER A 71 -1.64 -21.66 -2.89
N LYS A 72 -0.75 -22.02 -1.96
CA LYS A 72 0.55 -22.61 -2.29
C LYS A 72 0.40 -23.98 -2.95
N ALA A 73 -0.52 -24.82 -2.46
CA ALA A 73 -0.76 -26.15 -3.01
C ALA A 73 -1.42 -26.06 -4.40
N MET A 74 -2.47 -25.24 -4.53
CA MET A 74 -3.20 -25.06 -5.78
C MET A 74 -2.32 -24.49 -6.90
N ILE A 75 -1.53 -23.44 -6.63
CA ILE A 75 -0.61 -22.88 -7.62
C ILE A 75 0.45 -23.91 -8.03
N ARG A 76 0.93 -24.73 -7.10
CA ARG A 76 1.87 -25.81 -7.41
C ARG A 76 1.24 -26.82 -8.36
N GLU A 77 0.02 -27.28 -8.12
CA GLU A 77 -0.67 -28.24 -8.99
C GLU A 77 -0.91 -27.68 -10.39
N LEU A 78 -1.41 -26.44 -10.48
CA LEU A 78 -1.63 -25.75 -11.75
C LEU A 78 -0.34 -25.56 -12.57
N ARG A 79 0.81 -25.41 -11.91
CA ARG A 79 2.11 -25.40 -12.60
C ARG A 79 2.50 -26.76 -13.16
N HIS A 80 2.18 -27.85 -12.47
CA HIS A 80 2.49 -29.20 -12.94
C HIS A 80 1.59 -29.66 -14.08
N SER A 81 0.39 -29.08 -14.21
CA SER A 81 -0.52 -29.35 -15.32
C SER A 81 -0.16 -28.61 -16.62
N SER A 82 1.05 -28.06 -16.74
CA SER A 82 1.56 -27.35 -17.93
C SER A 82 0.76 -26.10 -18.36
N HIS A 83 0.01 -25.50 -17.43
CA HIS A 83 -0.69 -24.24 -17.70
C HIS A 83 0.26 -23.04 -17.53
N HIS A 84 0.00 -21.99 -18.31
CA HIS A 84 0.64 -20.69 -18.10
C HIS A 84 -0.09 -19.95 -16.98
N LEU A 85 0.65 -19.50 -15.95
CA LEU A 85 0.09 -18.78 -14.81
C LEU A 85 0.58 -17.33 -14.79
N THR A 86 -0.37 -16.40 -14.71
CA THR A 86 -0.12 -14.96 -14.61
C THR A 86 -0.84 -14.39 -13.40
N MET A 87 -0.16 -13.53 -12.63
CA MET A 87 -0.75 -12.81 -11.51
C MET A 87 -1.21 -11.43 -11.97
N ILE A 88 -2.45 -11.07 -11.67
CA ILE A 88 -3.04 -9.75 -11.92
C ILE A 88 -3.42 -9.15 -10.56
N THR A 89 -2.87 -8.00 -10.21
CA THR A 89 -3.17 -7.29 -8.95
C THR A 89 -3.07 -5.77 -9.14
N GLY A 90 -3.87 -5.04 -8.37
CA GLY A 90 -3.78 -3.57 -8.24
C GLY A 90 -2.96 -3.11 -7.04
N ASP A 91 -2.34 -4.03 -6.31
CA ASP A 91 -1.49 -3.71 -5.17
C ASP A 91 -0.18 -3.05 -5.59
N ASN A 92 0.49 -2.43 -4.61
CA ASN A 92 1.85 -1.92 -4.78
C ASN A 92 2.77 -2.99 -5.41
N PRO A 93 3.57 -2.65 -6.44
CA PRO A 93 4.50 -3.58 -7.08
C PRO A 93 5.40 -4.36 -6.12
N LEU A 94 5.82 -3.77 -4.99
CA LEU A 94 6.65 -4.45 -3.99
C LEU A 94 5.89 -5.56 -3.27
N THR A 95 4.64 -5.31 -2.91
CA THR A 95 3.73 -6.29 -2.30
C THR A 95 3.42 -7.41 -3.30
N ALA A 96 3.15 -7.05 -4.56
CA ALA A 96 2.93 -8.02 -5.63
C ALA A 96 4.16 -8.92 -5.84
N CYS A 97 5.37 -8.35 -5.87
CA CYS A 97 6.61 -9.11 -5.98
C CYS A 97 6.82 -10.06 -4.80
N HIS A 98 6.50 -9.62 -3.57
CA HIS A 98 6.56 -10.47 -2.39
C HIS A 98 5.62 -11.68 -2.52
N VAL A 99 4.35 -11.45 -2.84
CA VAL A 99 3.33 -12.50 -3.00
C VAL A 99 3.69 -13.44 -4.16
N ALA A 100 4.16 -12.92 -5.29
CA ALA A 100 4.62 -13.72 -6.43
C ALA A 100 5.82 -14.60 -6.08
N LYS A 101 6.72 -14.13 -5.21
CA LYS A 101 7.84 -14.93 -4.70
C LYS A 101 7.34 -16.05 -3.78
N GLU A 102 6.45 -15.74 -2.83
CA GLU A 102 5.86 -16.73 -1.91
C GLU A 102 5.10 -17.84 -2.63
N LEU A 103 4.35 -17.50 -3.69
CA LEU A 103 3.60 -18.43 -4.52
C LEU A 103 4.44 -19.05 -5.66
N ARG A 104 5.73 -18.71 -5.77
CA ARG A 104 6.65 -19.18 -6.82
C ARG A 104 6.12 -18.96 -8.25
N PHE A 105 5.55 -17.79 -8.52
CA PHE A 105 5.17 -17.35 -9.88
C PHE A 105 6.37 -17.04 -10.78
N ARG A 106 7.57 -16.86 -10.21
CA ARG A 106 8.78 -16.55 -10.99
C ARG A 106 9.14 -17.73 -11.90
N ARG A 107 9.14 -17.51 -13.22
CA ARG A 107 9.86 -18.36 -14.17
C ARG A 107 11.35 -18.24 -13.88
N LYS A 108 12.09 -19.37 -13.86
CA LYS A 108 13.53 -19.32 -14.13
C LYS A 108 13.68 -18.68 -15.50
N ALA A 109 14.54 -17.67 -15.63
CA ALA A 109 14.99 -17.25 -16.96
C ALA A 109 15.56 -18.51 -17.65
N PRO A 110 15.24 -18.75 -18.93
CA PRO A 110 15.97 -19.77 -19.68
C PRO A 110 17.44 -19.38 -19.64
N LEU A 111 18.29 -20.35 -19.29
CA LEU A 111 19.74 -20.23 -19.44
C LEU A 111 20.09 -20.07 -20.91
#